data_AF-A0A2E7T7E9-F1
#
_entry.id   AF-A0A2E7T7E9-F1
#
_cell.length_a   1.000
_cell.length_b   1.000
_cell.length_c   1.000
_cell.angle_alpha   90.00
_cell.angle_beta   90.00
_cell.angle_gamma   90.00
#
_symmetry.space_group_name_H-M   'P 1'
#
loop_
_entity.id
_entity.type
_entity.pdbx_description
1 polymer ?
#
loop_
_entity_poly.entity_id
_entity_poly.type
_entity_poly.pdbx_seq_one_letter_code
_entity_poly.pdbx_strand_id
1 'polypeptide(L)'
;MEINRIGNSILHFNYDSLQQMHDAGNRFHVYYEDPIHKGSLQTDNQNWSGYNYPQGLITSISPSELTLAERELQTWALRYPNHYIILTYQNPSVNRTLMHETAHALYSTNPSYREEVLAVLKKRDLSAIKDKLYKYDDEVLLDEAQAYLIEWNKMEKKLGDDADSYLLTHRELRRIYNRYAARLHRVPLSS
;
A
#
# COMPACT_ATOMS: atom_id res chain seq x y z
N MET A 1 -5.28 -11.49 -14.70
CA MET A 1 -5.60 -10.47 -13.67
C MET A 1 -6.91 -10.83 -12.96
N GLU A 2 -6.88 -10.84 -11.63
CA GLU A 2 -8.04 -11.03 -10.76
C GLU A 2 -8.38 -9.71 -10.08
N ILE A 3 -9.65 -9.31 -10.05
CA ILE A 3 -10.09 -8.05 -9.43
C ILE A 3 -11.05 -8.35 -8.30
N ASN A 4 -10.82 -7.72 -7.16
CA ASN A 4 -11.56 -7.95 -5.95
C ASN A 4 -11.95 -6.64 -5.28
N ARG A 5 -13.13 -6.62 -4.68
CA ARG A 5 -13.45 -5.65 -3.65
C ARG A 5 -13.05 -6.22 -2.29
N ILE A 6 -12.31 -5.47 -1.49
CA ILE A 6 -11.95 -5.83 -0.12
C ILE A 6 -12.69 -4.88 0.83
N GLY A 7 -13.67 -5.41 1.56
CA GLY A 7 -14.60 -4.58 2.33
C GLY A 7 -15.40 -3.64 1.42
N ASN A 8 -15.60 -2.40 1.86
CA ASN A 8 -16.36 -1.36 1.13
C ASN A 8 -15.49 -0.22 0.61
N SER A 9 -14.18 -0.24 0.88
CA SER A 9 -13.29 0.90 0.64
C SER A 9 -12.03 0.55 -0.12
N ILE A 10 -11.83 -0.70 -0.55
CA ILE A 10 -10.61 -1.14 -1.24
C ILE A 10 -10.98 -1.89 -2.51
N LEU A 11 -10.35 -1.51 -3.62
CA LEU A 11 -10.37 -2.22 -4.89
C LEU A 11 -8.96 -2.78 -5.14
N HIS A 12 -8.87 -4.10 -5.17
CA HIS A 12 -7.64 -4.86 -5.28
C HIS A 12 -7.52 -5.50 -6.66
N PHE A 13 -6.42 -5.20 -7.35
CA PHE A 13 -6.04 -5.79 -8.63
C PHE A 13 -4.85 -6.72 -8.40
N ASN A 14 -5.00 -7.99 -8.74
CA ASN A 14 -3.96 -8.98 -8.65
C ASN A 14 -3.55 -9.44 -10.06
N TYR A 15 -2.42 -8.94 -10.53
CA TYR A 15 -1.89 -9.19 -11.86
C TYR A 15 -1.15 -10.53 -11.94
N ASP A 16 -1.01 -11.07 -13.14
CA ASP A 16 -0.38 -12.39 -13.33
C ASP A 16 1.16 -12.29 -13.28
N SER A 17 1.72 -11.09 -13.50
CA SER A 17 3.15 -10.82 -13.46
C SER A 17 3.47 -9.42 -12.92
N LEU A 18 4.72 -9.24 -12.48
CA LEU A 18 5.26 -7.94 -12.05
C LEU A 18 5.14 -6.89 -13.18
N GLN A 19 5.45 -7.28 -14.41
CA GLN A 19 5.42 -6.37 -15.56
C GLN A 19 4.01 -5.83 -15.81
N GLN A 20 2.97 -6.69 -15.76
CA GLN A 20 1.59 -6.23 -15.95
C GLN A 20 1.17 -5.24 -14.86
N MET A 21 1.57 -5.48 -13.61
CA MET A 21 1.32 -4.55 -12.51
C MET A 21 2.01 -3.19 -12.74
N HIS A 22 3.27 -3.22 -13.20
CA HIS A 22 4.03 -2.01 -13.52
C HIS A 22 3.38 -1.24 -14.67
N ASP A 23 3.04 -1.93 -15.77
CA ASP A 23 2.42 -1.31 -16.95
C ASP A 23 1.10 -0.60 -16.61
N ALA A 24 0.33 -1.15 -15.66
CA ALA A 24 -0.94 -0.57 -15.26
C ALA A 24 -0.82 0.52 -14.19
N GLY A 25 0.14 0.42 -13.28
CA GLY A 25 0.13 1.16 -12.02
C GLY A 25 1.30 2.10 -11.77
N ASN A 26 2.44 1.90 -12.44
CA ASN A 26 3.70 2.53 -12.05
C ASN A 26 3.64 4.06 -12.14
N ARG A 27 3.05 4.63 -13.20
CA ARG A 27 2.94 6.09 -13.34
C ARG A 27 2.12 6.71 -12.21
N PHE A 28 1.01 6.08 -11.82
CA PHE A 28 0.18 6.56 -10.72
C PHE A 28 0.94 6.46 -9.40
N HIS A 29 1.64 5.36 -9.15
CA HIS A 29 2.43 5.18 -7.95
C HIS A 29 3.58 6.19 -7.83
N VAL A 30 4.37 6.39 -8.89
CA VAL A 30 5.42 7.41 -8.96
C VAL A 30 4.83 8.81 -8.73
N TYR A 31 3.65 9.11 -9.28
CA TYR A 31 2.99 10.39 -9.03
C TYR A 31 2.60 10.58 -7.57
N TYR A 32 2.20 9.51 -6.89
CA TYR A 32 1.75 9.53 -5.49
C TYR A 32 2.91 9.64 -4.50
N GLU A 33 3.94 8.81 -4.68
CA GLU A 33 5.06 8.65 -3.72
C GLU A 33 6.23 9.59 -3.98
N ASP A 34 6.40 10.08 -5.22
CA ASP A 34 7.56 10.86 -5.60
C ASP A 34 7.19 12.32 -5.95
N PRO A 35 7.32 13.25 -4.98
CA PRO A 35 6.99 14.65 -5.21
C PRO A 35 7.90 15.33 -6.25
N ILE A 36 9.10 14.77 -6.52
CA ILE A 36 10.05 15.30 -7.51
C ILE A 36 9.68 14.82 -8.92
N HIS A 37 9.19 13.59 -9.04
CA HIS A 37 8.96 12.91 -10.32
C HIS A 37 7.48 12.81 -10.73
N LYS A 38 6.63 13.58 -10.06
CA LYS A 38 5.19 13.69 -10.29
C LYS A 38 4.82 13.77 -11.77
N GLY A 39 4.30 12.66 -12.32
CA GLY A 39 3.81 12.56 -13.70
C GLY A 39 4.79 12.02 -14.73
N SER A 40 6.00 11.64 -14.34
CA SER A 40 6.98 11.01 -15.23
C SER A 40 6.84 9.48 -15.28
N LEU A 41 6.95 8.90 -16.48
CA LEU A 41 7.12 7.45 -16.66
C LEU A 41 8.57 7.11 -16.32
N GLN A 42 8.84 6.81 -15.06
CA GLN A 42 10.15 6.27 -14.69
C GLN A 42 10.20 4.78 -15.00
N THR A 43 11.28 4.33 -15.64
CA THR A 43 11.72 2.94 -15.53
C THR A 43 12.19 2.75 -14.10
N ASP A 44 11.27 2.42 -13.21
CA ASP A 44 11.62 2.18 -11.83
C ASP A 44 12.40 0.86 -11.74
N ASN A 45 13.68 0.94 -11.38
CA ASN A 45 14.52 -0.21 -11.08
C ASN A 45 14.29 -0.71 -9.64
N GLN A 46 13.28 -0.18 -8.93
CA GLN A 46 12.93 -0.60 -7.59
C GLN A 46 11.93 -1.75 -7.64
N ASN A 47 12.28 -2.85 -6.98
CA ASN A 47 11.49 -4.06 -6.85
C ASN A 47 10.29 -3.84 -5.91
N TRP A 48 9.34 -2.99 -6.29
CA TRP A 48 8.08 -2.85 -5.54
C TRP A 48 7.28 -4.12 -5.69
N SER A 49 6.89 -4.70 -4.55
CA SER A 49 6.08 -5.92 -4.56
C SER A 49 4.59 -5.65 -4.78
N GLY A 50 4.16 -4.41 -4.57
CA GLY A 50 2.78 -3.92 -4.69
C GLY A 50 2.76 -2.40 -4.76
N TYR A 51 1.61 -1.85 -5.18
CA TYR A 51 1.34 -0.42 -5.18
C TYR A 51 0.04 -0.12 -4.45
N ASN A 52 -0.04 1.09 -3.88
CA ASN A 52 -1.25 1.58 -3.26
C ASN A 52 -1.40 3.09 -3.46
N TYR A 53 -2.63 3.56 -3.67
CA TYR A 53 -2.93 4.98 -3.81
C TYR A 53 -4.45 5.27 -3.75
N PRO A 54 -4.86 6.50 -3.41
CA PRO A 54 -6.26 6.91 -3.50
C PRO A 54 -6.73 6.93 -4.96
N GLN A 55 -7.94 6.43 -5.22
CA GLN A 55 -8.51 6.40 -6.58
C GLN A 55 -8.54 7.76 -7.28
N GLY A 56 -8.73 8.86 -6.53
CA GLY A 56 -8.80 10.21 -7.10
C GLY A 56 -7.61 10.54 -8.02
N LEU A 57 -6.46 9.92 -7.75
CA LEU A 57 -5.25 10.04 -8.57
C LEU A 57 -5.37 9.43 -9.97
N ILE A 58 -6.02 8.26 -10.08
CA ILE A 58 -6.23 7.61 -11.38
C ILE A 58 -7.15 8.47 -12.26
N THR A 59 -8.15 9.08 -11.64
CA THR A 59 -9.16 9.88 -12.34
C THR A 59 -8.69 11.29 -12.70
N SER A 60 -7.52 11.73 -12.21
CA SER A 60 -6.98 13.06 -12.53
C SER A 60 -6.17 13.12 -13.82
N ILE A 61 -5.80 11.98 -14.42
CA ILE A 61 -5.06 11.92 -15.68
C ILE A 61 -6.02 11.73 -16.85
N SER A 62 -5.85 12.51 -17.93
CA SER A 62 -6.73 12.42 -19.09
C SER A 62 -6.66 11.02 -19.71
N PRO A 63 -7.79 10.40 -20.09
CA PRO A 63 -7.78 9.13 -20.79
C PRO A 63 -6.90 9.16 -22.04
N SER A 64 -6.74 10.29 -22.74
CA SER A 64 -5.87 10.37 -23.94
C SER A 64 -4.38 10.19 -23.63
N GLU A 65 -3.97 10.39 -22.39
CA GLU A 65 -2.58 10.27 -21.92
C GLU A 65 -2.28 8.88 -21.33
N LEU A 66 -3.28 8.02 -21.20
CA LEU A 66 -3.15 6.66 -20.63
C LEU A 66 -2.73 5.64 -21.68
N THR A 67 -1.78 4.78 -21.31
CA THR A 67 -1.52 3.52 -22.01
C THR A 67 -2.75 2.62 -21.93
N LEU A 68 -2.76 1.52 -22.70
CA LEU A 68 -3.86 0.56 -22.67
C LEU A 68 -4.06 -0.06 -21.29
N ALA A 69 -2.97 -0.43 -20.60
CA ALA A 69 -3.02 -1.05 -19.27
C ALA A 69 -3.54 -0.07 -18.20
N GLU A 70 -3.07 1.17 -18.22
CA GLU A 70 -3.56 2.22 -17.30
C GLU A 70 -5.03 2.57 -17.56
N ARG A 71 -5.46 2.55 -18.82
CA ARG A 71 -6.87 2.80 -19.20
C ARG A 71 -7.78 1.68 -18.70
N GLU A 72 -7.33 0.43 -18.72
CA GLU A 72 -8.06 -0.68 -18.13
C GLU A 72 -8.22 -0.47 -16.61
N LEU A 73 -7.14 -0.13 -15.92
CA LEU A 73 -7.17 0.21 -14.49
C LEU A 73 -8.14 1.37 -14.20
N GLN A 74 -8.07 2.46 -14.98
CA GLN A 74 -8.97 3.61 -14.84
C GLN A 74 -10.43 3.23 -15.10
N THR A 75 -10.71 2.38 -16.08
CA THR A 75 -12.07 1.91 -16.38
C THR A 75 -12.67 1.17 -15.18
N TRP A 76 -11.91 0.26 -14.57
CA TRP A 76 -12.34 -0.44 -13.37
C TRP A 76 -12.49 0.49 -12.17
N ALA A 77 -11.56 1.40 -11.97
CA ALA A 77 -11.67 2.41 -10.91
C ALA A 77 -12.99 3.20 -11.08
N LEU A 78 -13.26 3.76 -12.26
CA LEU A 78 -14.47 4.54 -12.52
C LEU A 78 -15.77 3.74 -12.30
N ARG A 79 -15.77 2.42 -12.54
CA ARG A 79 -16.92 1.54 -12.27
C ARG A 79 -17.21 1.38 -10.77
N TYR A 80 -16.19 1.54 -9.92
CA TYR A 80 -16.29 1.41 -8.46
C TYR A 80 -15.70 2.65 -7.77
N PRO A 81 -16.44 3.78 -7.73
CA PRO A 81 -15.95 5.04 -7.17
C PRO A 81 -15.74 4.98 -5.65
N ASN A 82 -14.92 5.89 -5.14
CA ASN A 82 -14.57 6.07 -3.72
C ASN A 82 -13.84 4.88 -3.07
N HIS A 83 -12.97 4.19 -3.82
CA HIS A 83 -12.13 3.12 -3.30
C HIS A 83 -10.66 3.53 -3.19
N TYR A 84 -9.96 2.96 -2.22
CA TYR A 84 -8.50 2.91 -2.22
C TYR A 84 -8.04 1.80 -3.15
N ILE A 85 -6.98 2.06 -3.90
CA ILE A 85 -6.54 1.16 -4.96
C ILE A 85 -5.31 0.41 -4.46
N ILE A 86 -5.34 -0.92 -4.56
CA ILE A 86 -4.21 -1.80 -4.25
C ILE A 86 -3.89 -2.63 -5.48
N LEU A 87 -2.63 -2.65 -5.88
CA LEU A 87 -2.13 -3.50 -6.96
C LEU A 87 -1.11 -4.48 -6.38
N THR A 88 -1.28 -5.76 -6.68
CA THR A 88 -0.29 -6.80 -6.40
C THR A 88 -0.09 -7.64 -7.65
N TYR A 89 0.87 -8.55 -7.62
CA TYR A 89 1.03 -9.57 -8.65
C TYR A 89 1.26 -10.95 -8.03
N GLN A 90 1.02 -12.00 -8.82
CA GLN A 90 1.27 -13.38 -8.40
C GLN A 90 2.75 -13.60 -8.06
N ASN A 91 3.03 -13.81 -6.77
CA ASN A 91 4.36 -14.15 -6.28
C ASN A 91 4.25 -14.90 -4.92
N PRO A 92 5.32 -15.59 -4.46
CA PRO A 92 5.28 -16.36 -3.21
C PRO A 92 4.97 -15.54 -1.95
N SER A 93 5.11 -14.22 -2.01
CA SER A 93 4.88 -13.28 -0.90
C SER A 93 3.60 -12.47 -1.06
N VAL A 94 2.75 -12.75 -2.06
CA VAL A 94 1.59 -11.92 -2.41
C VAL A 94 0.67 -11.62 -1.22
N ASN A 95 0.47 -12.58 -0.32
CA ASN A 95 -0.33 -12.37 0.89
C ASN A 95 0.32 -11.39 1.88
N ARG A 96 1.66 -11.38 1.98
CA ARG A 96 2.40 -10.42 2.81
C ARG A 96 2.36 -9.03 2.20
N THR A 97 2.56 -8.94 0.89
CA THR A 97 2.41 -7.69 0.13
C THR A 97 1.01 -7.13 0.31
N LEU A 98 -0.04 -7.92 0.04
CA LEU A 98 -1.42 -7.48 0.18
C LEU A 98 -1.72 -7.00 1.60
N MET A 99 -1.19 -7.67 2.61
CA MET A 99 -1.33 -7.26 4.00
C MET A 99 -0.66 -5.91 4.29
N HIS A 100 0.54 -5.66 3.75
CA HIS A 100 1.24 -4.38 3.81
C HIS A 100 0.43 -3.28 3.13
N GLU A 101 0.01 -3.48 1.87
CA GLU A 101 -0.81 -2.50 1.14
C GLU A 101 -2.17 -2.26 1.79
N THR A 102 -2.77 -3.29 2.41
CA THR A 102 -4.02 -3.15 3.16
C THR A 102 -3.83 -2.31 4.42
N ALA A 103 -2.65 -2.36 5.05
CA ALA A 103 -2.35 -1.53 6.20
C ALA A 103 -2.34 -0.04 5.81
N HIS A 104 -1.73 0.33 4.68
CA HIS A 104 -1.80 1.68 4.11
C HIS A 104 -3.25 2.09 3.81
N ALA A 105 -4.00 1.21 3.16
CA ALA A 105 -5.39 1.48 2.82
C ALA A 105 -6.26 1.74 4.07
N LEU A 106 -6.08 0.95 5.14
CA LEU A 106 -6.76 1.16 6.42
C LEU A 106 -6.31 2.47 7.07
N TYR A 107 -5.02 2.79 7.05
CA TYR A 107 -4.48 4.03 7.59
C TYR A 107 -5.04 5.27 6.89
N SER A 108 -5.18 5.21 5.57
CA SER A 108 -5.73 6.30 4.75
C SER A 108 -7.25 6.44 4.91
N THR A 109 -7.99 5.33 4.89
CA THR A 109 -9.46 5.34 4.73
C THR A 109 -10.25 5.13 6.02
N ASN A 110 -9.63 4.68 7.11
CA ASN A 110 -10.32 4.41 8.37
C ASN A 110 -9.76 5.28 9.52
N PRO A 111 -10.45 6.39 9.87
CA PRO A 111 -9.99 7.32 10.91
C PRO A 111 -9.73 6.64 12.26
N SER A 112 -10.59 5.70 12.67
CA SER A 112 -10.43 4.99 13.94
C SER A 112 -9.20 4.07 13.95
N TYR A 113 -8.94 3.38 12.84
CA TYR A 113 -7.69 2.60 12.68
C TYR A 113 -6.47 3.50 12.80
N ARG A 114 -6.47 4.61 12.05
CA ARG A 114 -5.38 5.59 12.04
C ARG A 114 -5.12 6.16 13.43
N GLU A 115 -6.16 6.56 14.15
CA GLU A 115 -6.05 7.10 15.52
C GLU A 115 -5.39 6.11 16.48
N GLU A 116 -5.81 4.83 16.44
CA GLU A 116 -5.22 3.79 17.28
C GLU A 116 -3.76 3.51 16.92
N VAL A 117 -3.42 3.46 15.63
CA VAL A 117 -2.03 3.32 15.17
C VAL A 117 -1.17 4.50 15.64
N LEU A 118 -1.65 5.73 15.45
CA LEU A 118 -0.94 6.94 15.90
C LEU A 118 -0.72 6.95 17.41
N ALA A 119 -1.68 6.48 18.20
CA ALA A 119 -1.55 6.38 19.66
C ALA A 119 -0.44 5.40 20.09
N VAL A 120 -0.17 4.37 19.30
CA VAL A 120 0.94 3.43 19.51
C VAL A 120 2.27 4.05 19.08
N LEU A 121 2.33 4.59 17.87
CA LEU A 121 3.57 5.10 17.29
C LEU A 121 4.10 6.36 17.99
N LYS A 122 3.23 7.28 18.45
CA LYS A 122 3.64 8.52 19.15
C LYS A 122 4.43 8.28 20.44
N LYS A 123 4.39 7.07 21.00
CA LYS A 123 5.09 6.70 22.24
C LYS A 123 6.47 6.09 21.98
N ARG A 124 6.90 6.01 20.73
CA ARG A 124 8.10 5.32 20.31
C ARG A 124 9.06 6.27 19.63
N ASP A 125 10.35 6.08 19.89
CA ASP A 125 11.37 6.60 19.01
C ASP A 125 11.33 5.76 17.72
N LEU A 126 11.23 6.44 16.57
CA LEU A 126 11.18 5.83 15.25
C LEU A 126 12.47 6.10 14.47
N SER A 127 13.52 6.64 15.10
CA SER A 127 14.82 6.93 14.48
C SER A 127 15.39 5.74 13.71
N ALA A 128 15.48 4.56 14.34
CA ALA A 128 15.97 3.35 13.69
C ALA A 128 15.09 2.92 12.49
N ILE A 129 13.77 3.14 12.55
CA ILE A 129 12.89 2.88 11.40
C ILE A 129 13.17 3.88 10.29
N LYS A 130 13.21 5.18 10.61
CA LYS A 130 13.50 6.26 9.67
C LYS A 130 14.81 6.04 8.93
N ASP A 131 15.87 5.63 9.65
CA ASP A 131 17.17 5.33 9.07
C ASP A 131 17.13 4.18 8.07
N LYS A 132 16.29 3.16 8.30
CA LYS A 132 16.12 2.02 7.37
C LYS A 132 15.15 2.31 6.22
N LEU A 133 14.34 3.36 6.36
CA LEU A 133 13.32 3.79 5.41
C LEU A 133 13.70 5.13 4.75
N TYR A 134 14.97 5.54 4.78
CA TYR A 134 15.56 6.82 4.34
C TYR A 134 15.06 7.44 3.02
N LYS A 135 14.31 6.70 2.19
CA LYS A 135 13.72 7.17 0.95
C LYS A 135 12.40 7.93 1.12
N TYR A 136 11.76 7.86 2.29
CA TYR A 136 10.42 8.37 2.49
C TYR A 136 10.43 9.70 3.26
N ASP A 137 9.54 10.61 2.89
CA ASP A 137 9.34 11.90 3.57
C ASP A 137 8.90 11.69 5.04
N ASP A 138 9.21 12.65 5.90
CA ASP A 138 8.74 12.68 7.29
C ASP A 138 7.21 12.64 7.38
N GLU A 139 6.51 13.14 6.36
CA GLU A 139 5.05 13.11 6.28
C GLU A 139 4.47 11.69 6.15
N VAL A 140 5.21 10.75 5.57
CA VAL A 140 4.76 9.36 5.34
C VAL A 140 5.38 8.35 6.31
N LEU A 141 6.38 8.75 7.10
CA LEU A 141 7.10 7.87 8.03
C LEU A 141 6.17 7.06 8.93
N LEU A 142 5.10 7.66 9.45
CA LEU A 142 4.17 6.97 10.36
C LEU A 142 3.34 5.89 9.63
N ASP A 143 2.98 6.13 8.37
CA ASP A 143 2.23 5.17 7.56
C ASP A 143 3.13 4.00 7.10
N GLU A 144 4.36 4.31 6.70
CA GLU A 144 5.35 3.29 6.39
C GLU A 144 5.74 2.47 7.62
N ALA A 145 6.00 3.13 8.76
CA ALA A 145 6.37 2.47 10.01
C ALA A 145 5.29 1.48 10.44
N GLN A 146 4.01 1.85 10.41
CA GLN A 146 2.94 0.91 10.79
C GLN A 146 2.85 -0.28 9.82
N ALA A 147 2.92 -0.05 8.51
CA ALA A 147 2.81 -1.11 7.51
C ALA A 147 3.97 -2.11 7.60
N TYR A 148 5.21 -1.62 7.76
CA TYR A 148 6.39 -2.46 7.93
C TYR A 148 6.41 -3.18 9.28
N LEU A 149 6.04 -2.51 10.38
CA LEU A 149 5.95 -3.17 11.68
C LEU A 149 4.87 -4.24 11.70
N ILE A 150 3.77 -4.10 10.95
CA ILE A 150 2.77 -5.17 10.78
C ILE A 150 3.37 -6.35 9.98
N GLU A 151 4.22 -6.09 8.98
CA GLU A 151 4.99 -7.07 8.22
C GLU A 151 6.33 -7.45 8.89
N TRP A 152 6.27 -7.94 10.13
CA TRP A 152 7.42 -8.13 11.01
C TRP A 152 8.64 -8.81 10.38
N ASN A 153 8.48 -9.93 9.68
CA ASN A 153 9.61 -10.70 9.16
C ASN A 153 10.55 -9.89 8.25
N LYS A 154 10.02 -8.89 7.53
CA LYS A 154 10.81 -7.99 6.68
C LYS A 154 11.47 -6.90 7.52
N MET A 155 10.75 -6.38 8.51
CA MET A 155 11.24 -5.29 9.36
C MET A 155 12.26 -5.74 10.41
N GLU A 156 12.06 -6.89 11.04
CA GLU A 156 13.00 -7.53 11.96
C GLU A 156 14.40 -7.66 11.33
N LYS A 157 14.45 -8.17 10.10
CA LYS A 157 15.70 -8.28 9.33
C LYS A 157 16.34 -6.92 9.00
N LYS A 158 15.54 -5.87 8.78
CA LYS A 158 16.03 -4.52 8.49
C LYS A 158 16.56 -3.83 9.74
N LEU A 159 15.90 -4.04 10.88
CA LEU A 159 16.25 -3.43 12.17
C LEU A 159 17.48 -4.09 12.80
N GLY A 160 17.69 -5.39 12.61
CA GLY A 160 18.84 -6.08 13.21
C GLY A 160 18.78 -5.99 14.73
N ASP A 161 19.85 -5.47 15.36
CA ASP A 161 19.96 -5.36 16.83
C ASP A 161 18.86 -4.48 17.46
N ASP A 162 18.26 -3.57 16.69
CA ASP A 162 17.17 -2.72 17.16
C ASP A 162 15.81 -3.44 17.23
N ALA A 163 15.69 -4.62 16.62
CA ALA A 163 14.40 -5.30 16.43
C ALA A 163 13.66 -5.54 17.76
N ASP A 164 14.37 -5.98 18.81
CA ASP A 164 13.76 -6.29 20.10
C ASP A 164 13.03 -5.07 20.72
N SER A 165 13.52 -3.86 20.46
CA SER A 165 12.89 -2.62 20.95
C SER A 165 11.50 -2.36 20.35
N TYR A 166 11.23 -2.94 19.17
CA TYR A 166 9.97 -2.79 18.44
C TYR A 166 9.01 -3.98 18.58
N LEU A 167 9.42 -5.08 19.21
CA LEU A 167 8.61 -6.29 19.27
C LEU A 167 7.22 -6.08 19.92
N LEU A 168 7.16 -5.31 21.01
CA LEU A 168 5.89 -4.96 21.65
C LEU A 168 5.02 -4.07 20.76
N THR A 169 5.64 -3.10 20.08
CA THR A 169 4.97 -2.21 19.11
C THR A 169 4.40 -3.02 17.95
N HIS A 170 5.17 -3.95 17.38
CA HIS A 170 4.71 -4.89 16.36
C HIS A 170 3.47 -5.64 16.83
N ARG A 171 3.52 -6.28 18.00
CA ARG A 171 2.39 -7.05 18.54
C ARG A 171 1.13 -6.21 18.70
N GLU A 172 1.27 -4.97 19.19
CA GLU A 172 0.15 -4.06 19.38
C GLU A 172 -0.46 -3.60 18.05
N LEU A 173 0.37 -3.17 17.10
CA LEU A 173 -0.07 -2.81 15.74
C LEU A 173 -0.71 -3.99 15.02
N ARG A 174 -0.14 -5.19 15.15
CA ARG A 174 -0.68 -6.41 14.56
C ARG A 174 -2.07 -6.75 15.11
N ARG A 175 -2.28 -6.55 16.41
CA ARG A 175 -3.59 -6.73 17.06
C ARG A 175 -4.61 -5.71 16.54
N ILE A 176 -4.22 -4.45 16.38
CA ILE A 176 -5.07 -3.41 15.79
C ILE A 176 -5.43 -3.79 14.35
N TYR A 177 -4.43 -4.04 13.50
CA TYR A 177 -4.60 -4.50 12.12
C TYR A 177 -5.57 -5.67 12.02
N ASN A 178 -5.33 -6.76 12.75
CA ASN A 178 -6.18 -7.95 12.68
C ASN A 178 -7.64 -7.64 13.03
N ARG A 179 -7.91 -6.74 14.00
CA ARG A 179 -9.28 -6.38 14.38
C ARG A 179 -10.03 -5.64 13.28
N TYR A 180 -9.37 -4.74 12.57
CA TYR A 180 -9.97 -4.00 11.44
C TYR A 180 -10.03 -4.87 10.18
N ALA A 181 -8.96 -5.62 9.89
CA ALA A 181 -8.87 -6.53 8.76
C ALA A 181 -9.88 -7.69 8.84
N ALA A 182 -10.24 -8.15 10.03
CA ALA A 182 -11.26 -9.19 10.22
C ALA A 182 -12.65 -8.78 9.69
N ARG A 183 -12.90 -7.48 9.49
CA ARG A 183 -14.15 -6.94 8.91
C ARG A 183 -14.06 -6.76 7.40
N LEU A 184 -12.90 -7.01 6.81
CA LEU A 184 -12.67 -6.91 5.38
C LEU A 184 -12.94 -8.27 4.74
N HIS A 185 -13.96 -8.34 3.90
CA HIS A 185 -14.25 -9.52 3.09
C HIS A 185 -13.81 -9.27 1.67
N ARG A 186 -13.07 -10.23 1.10
CA ARG A 186 -12.66 -10.22 -0.30
C ARG A 186 -13.78 -10.83 -1.14
N VAL A 187 -14.30 -10.04 -2.08
CA VAL A 187 -15.36 -10.42 -3.01
C VAL A 187 -14.83 -10.26 -4.43
N PRO A 188 -14.71 -11.36 -5.21
CA PRO A 188 -14.33 -11.27 -6.62
C PRO A 188 -15.32 -10.44 -7.41
N LEU A 189 -14.82 -9.60 -8.32
CA LEU A 189 -15.63 -8.84 -9.26
C LEU A 189 -15.58 -9.52 -10.62
N SER A 190 -16.76 -9.82 -11.19
CA SER A 190 -16.87 -10.31 -12.56
C SER A 190 -16.92 -9.15 -13.55
N SER A 191 -16.30 -9.34 -14.72
CA SER A 191 -16.39 -8.46 -15.88
C SER A 191 -17.85 -8.22 -16.29
#